data_AF-A0A8J3CXS1-F1
#
_entry.id   AF-A0A8J3CXS1-F1
#
_cell.length_a   1.000
_cell.length_b   1.000
_cell.length_c   1.000
_cell.angle_alpha   90.00
_cell.angle_beta   90.00
_cell.angle_gamma   90.00
#
_symmetry.space_group_name_H-M   'P 1'
#
loop_
_entity.id
_entity.type
_entity.pdbx_description
1 polymer ?
#
loop_
_entity_poly.entity_id
_entity_poly.type
_entity_poly.pdbx_seq_one_letter_code
_entity_poly.pdbx_strand_id
1 'polypeptide(L)'
;MRKLEEKELEKVQLAVGQKDIGVIELLAEIYDHYVSHLEKFSAEEFEIELNALEMKFTSKYCKKLEQDLLHMSRKEMFRLAWQQVILLFTWPKALLSLALVLAIIIFWPLMDKNHQMLALMALLGATLVFHSIIWWHSHQKIKTFKNFYKGDNLLISVHISSMMNTIFLPTSIFSLLVTSPKILGFYNIVDTPYFFLISMAFFLILGLLNIGIFQVWKIKSKTALV
;
A
#
# COMPACT_ATOMS: atom_id res chain seq x y z
N MET A 1 11.84 19.24 29.44
CA MET A 1 11.82 19.63 28.03
C MET A 1 11.05 20.93 27.94
N ARG A 2 11.63 21.94 27.27
CA ARG A 2 10.97 23.22 26.97
C ARG A 2 9.87 22.93 25.94
N LYS A 3 8.81 23.74 25.91
CA LYS A 3 7.86 23.73 24.78
C LYS A 3 8.27 24.79 23.77
N LEU A 4 8.27 24.43 22.49
CA LEU A 4 8.55 25.40 21.43
C LEU A 4 7.43 26.45 21.34
N GLU A 5 7.81 27.69 21.07
CA GLU A 5 6.88 28.77 20.77
C GLU A 5 6.23 28.56 19.40
N GLU A 6 5.07 29.18 19.17
CA GLU A 6 4.34 29.05 17.90
C GLU A 6 5.20 29.43 16.68
N LYS A 7 6.01 30.50 16.80
CA LYS A 7 6.94 30.93 15.75
C LYS A 7 8.04 29.91 15.47
N GLU A 8 8.51 29.20 16.49
CA GLU A 8 9.50 28.14 16.35
C GLU A 8 8.90 26.92 15.67
N LEU A 9 7.66 26.55 16.05
CA LEU A 9 6.91 25.48 15.40
C LEU A 9 6.67 25.77 13.91
N GLU A 10 6.31 27.02 13.56
CA GLU A 10 6.15 27.40 12.15
C GLU A 10 7.44 27.26 11.34
N LYS A 11 8.60 27.61 11.94
CA LYS A 11 9.91 27.43 11.29
C LYS A 11 10.22 25.96 11.05
N VAL A 12 9.92 25.11 12.04
CA VAL A 12 10.08 23.65 11.89
C VAL A 12 9.15 23.10 10.80
N GLN A 13 7.88 23.50 10.77
CA GLN A 13 6.93 23.09 9.73
C GLN A 13 7.42 23.47 8.33
N LEU A 14 7.96 24.68 8.17
CA LEU A 14 8.49 25.16 6.90
C LEU A 14 9.75 24.39 6.48
N ALA A 15 10.71 24.21 7.39
CA ALA A 15 11.94 23.46 7.15
C ALA A 15 11.67 22.01 6.72
N VAL A 16 10.75 21.33 7.44
CA VAL A 16 10.36 19.96 7.14
C VAL A 16 9.55 19.87 5.84
N GLY A 17 8.64 20.82 5.59
CA GLY A 17 7.85 20.88 4.36
C GLY A 17 8.69 21.03 3.08
N GLN A 18 9.88 21.64 3.18
CA GLN A 18 10.80 21.85 2.07
C GLN A 18 11.66 20.63 1.70
N LYS A 19 11.57 19.51 2.46
CA LYS A 19 12.44 18.33 2.26
C LYS A 19 12.10 17.45 1.04
N ASP A 20 11.07 17.79 0.27
CA ASP A 20 10.59 17.00 -0.88
C ASP A 20 10.26 15.55 -0.52
N ILE A 21 9.59 15.36 0.63
CA ILE A 21 9.12 14.05 1.12
C ILE A 21 7.71 13.82 0.60
N GLY A 22 7.50 12.69 -0.10
CA GLY A 22 6.20 12.28 -0.64
C GLY A 22 5.36 11.43 0.31
N VAL A 23 5.92 10.96 1.42
CA VAL A 23 5.27 10.03 2.36
C VAL A 23 4.92 10.72 3.68
N ILE A 24 3.63 10.73 4.03
CA ILE A 24 3.15 11.46 5.22
C ILE A 24 3.71 10.90 6.52
N GLU A 25 3.87 9.58 6.64
CA GLU A 25 4.39 8.96 7.85
C GLU A 25 5.84 9.38 8.13
N LEU A 26 6.67 9.47 7.09
CA LEU A 26 8.05 9.94 7.23
C LEU A 26 8.12 11.44 7.53
N LEU A 27 7.26 12.24 6.90
CA LEU A 27 7.16 13.67 7.15
C LEU A 27 6.77 13.96 8.60
N ALA A 28 5.79 13.22 9.13
CA ALA A 28 5.36 13.32 10.52
C ALA A 28 6.46 12.89 11.50
N GLU A 29 7.17 11.80 11.22
CA GLU A 29 8.27 11.31 12.05
C GLU A 29 9.44 12.31 12.10
N ILE A 30 9.82 12.88 10.95
CA ILE A 30 10.88 13.89 10.89
C ILE A 30 10.47 15.16 11.64
N TYR A 31 9.21 15.58 11.49
CA TYR A 31 8.67 16.69 12.25
C TYR A 31 8.74 16.45 13.76
N ASP A 32 8.26 15.29 14.23
CA ASP A 32 8.30 14.92 15.65
C ASP A 32 9.75 14.84 16.18
N HIS A 33 10.67 14.32 15.36
CA HIS A 33 12.09 14.28 15.68
C HIS A 33 12.68 15.70 15.82
N TYR A 34 12.34 16.62 14.92
CA TYR A 34 12.79 18.01 14.99
C TYR A 34 12.28 18.67 16.27
N VAL A 35 10.98 18.57 16.55
CA VAL A 35 10.38 19.16 17.75
C VAL A 35 11.03 18.58 19.00
N SER A 36 11.04 17.25 19.14
CA SER A 36 11.63 16.56 20.30
C SER A 36 13.12 16.83 20.50
N HIS A 37 13.87 17.09 19.42
CA HIS A 37 15.28 17.50 19.50
C HIS A 37 15.38 18.94 20.01
N LEU A 38 14.67 19.88 19.39
CA LEU A 38 14.74 21.31 19.70
C LEU A 38 14.20 21.67 21.09
N GLU A 39 13.24 20.90 21.61
CA GLU A 39 12.72 21.04 22.99
C GLU A 39 13.74 20.70 24.09
N LYS A 40 14.91 20.14 23.73
CA LYS A 40 16.01 19.87 24.66
C LYS A 40 16.95 21.05 24.84
N PHE A 41 16.86 22.06 23.98
CA PHE A 41 17.78 23.20 23.94
C PHE A 41 17.08 24.50 24.35
N SER A 42 17.89 25.49 24.72
CA SER A 42 17.36 26.80 25.06
C SER A 42 16.85 27.54 23.83
N ALA A 43 16.10 28.63 24.03
CA ALA A 43 15.61 29.44 22.90
C ALA A 43 16.75 30.10 22.13
N GLU A 44 17.85 30.43 22.82
CA GLU A 44 19.04 31.03 22.21
C GLU A 44 19.78 30.07 21.27
N GLU A 45 19.70 28.77 21.56
CA GLU A 45 20.35 27.70 20.78
C GLU A 45 19.49 27.19 19.61
N PHE A 46 18.21 27.56 19.57
CA PHE A 46 17.22 27.04 18.63
C PHE A 46 17.67 27.09 17.16
N GLU A 47 18.14 28.26 16.71
CA GLU A 47 18.55 28.45 15.30
C GLU A 47 19.79 27.64 14.94
N ILE A 48 20.72 27.48 15.88
CA ILE A 48 21.94 26.71 15.67
C ILE A 48 21.58 25.23 15.50
N GLU A 49 20.73 24.71 16.40
CA GLU A 49 20.30 23.32 16.37
C GLU A 49 19.37 23.01 15.20
N LEU A 50 18.50 23.94 14.80
CA LEU A 50 17.67 23.80 13.62
C LEU A 50 18.54 23.69 12.36
N ASN A 51 19.55 24.54 12.21
CA ASN A 51 20.49 24.46 11.10
C ASN A 51 21.31 23.15 11.12
N ALA A 52 21.68 22.66 12.30
CA ALA A 52 22.35 21.36 12.43
C ALA A 52 21.46 20.20 11.96
N LEU A 53 20.17 20.23 12.30
CA LEU A 53 19.18 19.27 11.78
C LEU A 53 19.03 19.39 10.26
N GLU A 54 19.01 20.60 9.71
CA GLU A 54 18.91 20.82 8.27
C GLU A 54 20.10 20.24 7.49
N MET A 55 21.32 20.34 8.04
CA MET A 55 22.52 19.71 7.45
C MET A 55 22.48 18.18 7.53
N LYS A 56 21.84 17.62 8.56
CA LYS A 56 21.70 16.17 8.73
C LYS A 56 20.61 15.60 7.81
N PHE A 57 19.43 16.21 7.83
CA PHE A 57 18.26 15.83 7.03
C PHE A 57 18.27 16.55 5.68
N THR A 58 19.30 16.29 4.88
CA THR A 58 19.34 16.79 3.49
C THR A 58 18.23 16.15 2.66
N SER A 59 17.73 16.84 1.62
CA SER A 59 16.71 16.27 0.72
C SER A 59 17.13 14.91 0.14
N LYS A 60 18.41 14.75 -0.23
CA LYS A 60 18.95 13.45 -0.70
C LYS A 60 18.82 12.35 0.36
N TYR A 61 19.14 12.68 1.62
CA TYR A 61 18.99 11.73 2.73
C TYR A 61 17.53 11.38 2.97
N CYS A 62 16.63 12.37 2.99
CA CYS A 62 15.19 12.15 3.14
C CYS A 62 14.61 11.28 2.01
N LYS A 63 14.99 11.51 0.75
CA LYS A 63 14.58 10.64 -0.37
C LYS A 63 15.05 9.21 -0.23
N LYS A 64 16.27 8.99 0.29
CA LYS A 64 16.76 7.65 0.59
C LYS A 64 15.92 6.99 1.68
N LEU A 65 15.65 7.70 2.79
CA LEU A 65 14.77 7.21 3.85
C LEU A 65 13.38 6.84 3.33
N GLU A 66 12.81 7.66 2.44
CA GLU A 66 11.53 7.41 1.80
C GLU A 66 11.55 6.12 0.97
N GLN A 67 12.58 5.93 0.15
CA GLN A 67 12.75 4.72 -0.66
C GLN A 67 12.91 3.46 0.20
N ASP A 68 13.74 3.53 1.25
CA ASP A 68 13.96 2.44 2.19
C ASP A 68 12.65 2.08 2.92
N LEU A 69 11.90 3.09 3.37
CA LEU A 69 10.61 2.92 4.02
C LEU A 69 9.57 2.29 3.09
N LEU A 70 9.47 2.74 1.84
CA LEU A 70 8.58 2.15 0.83
C LEU A 70 8.98 0.71 0.50
N HIS A 71 10.27 0.40 0.40
CA HIS A 71 10.75 -0.95 0.17
C HIS A 71 10.41 -1.89 1.32
N MET A 72 10.69 -1.47 2.56
CA MET A 72 10.36 -2.22 3.76
C MET A 72 8.84 -2.43 3.92
N SER A 73 8.06 -1.37 3.73
CA SER A 73 6.60 -1.41 3.85
C SER A 73 5.97 -2.35 2.82
N ARG A 74 6.46 -2.37 1.57
CA ARG A 74 6.01 -3.35 0.56
C ARG A 74 6.22 -4.79 1.01
N LYS A 75 7.42 -5.11 1.51
CA LYS A 75 7.74 -6.45 2.00
C LYS A 75 6.89 -6.82 3.22
N GLU A 76 6.69 -5.88 4.13
CA GLU A 76 5.84 -6.08 5.31
C GLU A 76 4.39 -6.32 4.91
N MET A 77 3.81 -5.48 4.03
CA MET A 77 2.41 -5.59 3.62
C MET A 77 2.14 -6.91 2.90
N PHE A 78 3.03 -7.33 2.00
CA PHE A 78 2.91 -8.64 1.35
C PHE A 78 2.95 -9.77 2.38
N ARG A 79 3.92 -9.74 3.30
CA ARG A 79 4.04 -10.75 4.36
C ARG A 79 2.79 -10.79 5.25
N LEU A 80 2.28 -9.63 5.66
CA LEU A 80 1.07 -9.55 6.49
C LEU A 80 -0.15 -10.05 5.73
N ALA A 81 -0.33 -9.67 4.47
CA ALA A 81 -1.44 -10.14 3.64
C ALA A 81 -1.39 -11.67 3.50
N TRP A 82 -0.21 -12.23 3.24
CA TRP A 82 -0.01 -13.67 3.16
C TRP A 82 -0.28 -14.38 4.48
N GLN A 83 0.17 -13.82 5.61
CA GLN A 83 -0.16 -14.33 6.93
C GLN A 83 -1.67 -14.36 7.18
N GLN A 84 -2.39 -13.30 6.77
CA GLN A 84 -3.85 -13.28 6.88
C GLN A 84 -4.52 -14.35 6.00
N VAL A 85 -3.97 -14.63 4.81
CA VAL A 85 -4.42 -15.76 3.98
C VAL A 85 -4.21 -17.09 4.69
N ILE A 86 -3.03 -17.33 5.28
CA ILE A 86 -2.75 -18.56 6.04
C ILE A 86 -3.75 -18.72 7.19
N LEU A 87 -4.07 -17.63 7.89
CA LEU A 87 -5.05 -17.66 8.99
C LEU A 87 -6.46 -18.05 8.53
N LEU A 88 -6.83 -17.88 7.26
CA LEU A 88 -8.11 -18.39 6.74
C LEU A 88 -8.20 -19.92 6.81
N PHE A 89 -7.07 -20.62 6.75
CA PHE A 89 -6.96 -22.08 6.80
C PHE A 89 -6.68 -22.60 8.22
N THR A 90 -6.87 -21.77 9.24
CA THR A 90 -6.79 -22.17 10.66
C THR A 90 -8.18 -22.31 11.29
N TRP A 91 -8.33 -23.17 12.30
CA TRP A 91 -9.60 -23.33 13.00
C TRP A 91 -10.05 -22.00 13.67
N PRO A 92 -11.34 -21.62 13.60
CA PRO A 92 -12.46 -22.35 13.00
C PRO A 92 -12.79 -22.00 11.54
N LYS A 93 -12.06 -21.08 10.94
CA LYS A 93 -12.33 -20.60 9.57
C LYS A 93 -11.94 -21.62 8.49
N ALA A 94 -11.07 -22.57 8.83
CA ALA A 94 -10.54 -23.57 7.92
C ALA A 94 -11.62 -24.31 7.13
N LEU A 95 -12.71 -24.73 7.77
CA LEU A 95 -13.80 -25.44 7.08
C LEU A 95 -14.43 -24.61 5.97
N LEU A 96 -14.77 -23.35 6.27
CA LEU A 96 -15.40 -22.46 5.30
C LEU A 96 -14.45 -22.13 4.15
N SER A 97 -13.18 -21.86 4.46
CA SER A 97 -12.15 -21.57 3.46
C SER A 97 -11.89 -22.76 2.54
N LEU A 98 -11.80 -23.98 3.10
CA LEU A 98 -11.64 -25.21 2.32
C LEU A 98 -12.88 -25.48 1.47
N ALA A 99 -14.09 -25.33 2.00
CA ALA A 99 -15.32 -25.50 1.25
C ALA A 99 -15.39 -24.55 0.04
N LEU A 100 -15.00 -23.29 0.21
CA LEU A 100 -14.97 -22.30 -0.88
C LEU A 100 -13.93 -22.64 -1.95
N VAL A 101 -12.72 -23.04 -1.55
CA VAL A 101 -11.68 -23.47 -2.49
C VAL A 101 -12.10 -24.72 -3.25
N LEU A 102 -12.66 -25.73 -2.56
CA LEU A 102 -13.15 -26.96 -3.18
C LEU A 102 -14.31 -26.70 -4.15
N ALA A 103 -15.23 -25.81 -3.78
CA ALA A 103 -16.31 -25.39 -4.68
C ALA A 103 -15.73 -24.82 -5.99
N ILE A 104 -14.74 -23.93 -5.91
CA ILE A 104 -14.10 -23.38 -7.11
C ILE A 104 -13.42 -24.49 -7.92
N ILE A 105 -12.67 -25.39 -7.29
CA ILE A 105 -11.99 -26.50 -7.98
C ILE A 105 -12.98 -27.43 -8.71
N ILE A 106 -14.15 -27.68 -8.12
CA ILE A 106 -15.17 -28.56 -8.70
C ILE A 106 -15.97 -27.86 -9.80
N PHE A 107 -16.38 -26.61 -9.59
CA PHE A 107 -17.25 -25.90 -10.52
C PHE A 107 -16.51 -25.23 -11.68
N TRP A 108 -15.26 -24.81 -11.50
CA TRP A 108 -14.51 -24.08 -12.53
C TRP A 108 -14.35 -24.86 -13.85
N PRO A 109 -14.02 -26.17 -13.84
CA PRO A 109 -13.91 -26.95 -15.07
C PRO A 109 -15.27 -27.18 -15.77
N LEU A 110 -16.38 -27.04 -15.05
CA LEU A 110 -17.73 -27.18 -15.61
C LEU A 110 -18.21 -25.91 -16.31
N MET A 111 -17.56 -24.77 -16.08
CA MET A 111 -17.86 -23.51 -16.74
C MET A 111 -17.25 -23.48 -18.14
N ASP A 112 -18.01 -22.99 -19.12
CA ASP A 112 -17.42 -22.67 -20.41
C ASP A 112 -16.44 -21.48 -20.31
N LYS A 113 -15.65 -21.28 -21.36
CA LYS A 113 -14.62 -20.23 -21.40
C LYS A 113 -15.19 -18.82 -21.22
N ASN A 114 -16.40 -18.54 -21.72
CA ASN A 114 -17.02 -17.22 -21.63
C ASN A 114 -17.40 -16.93 -20.17
N HIS A 115 -17.96 -17.91 -19.47
CA HIS A 115 -18.30 -17.79 -18.06
C HIS A 115 -17.05 -17.69 -17.17
N GLN A 116 -15.99 -18.44 -17.46
CA GLN A 116 -14.71 -18.30 -16.75
C GLN A 116 -14.13 -16.90 -16.91
N MET A 117 -14.15 -16.35 -18.13
CA MET A 117 -13.66 -15.01 -18.40
C MET A 117 -14.53 -13.94 -17.74
N LEU A 118 -15.86 -14.11 -17.73
CA LEU A 118 -16.77 -13.22 -17.01
C LEU A 118 -16.48 -13.23 -15.50
N ALA A 119 -16.24 -14.40 -14.90
CA ALA A 119 -15.89 -14.52 -13.48
C ALA A 119 -14.56 -13.80 -13.17
N LEU A 120 -13.55 -13.94 -14.03
CA LEU A 120 -12.28 -13.22 -13.91
C LEU A 120 -12.46 -11.71 -14.00
N MET A 121 -13.26 -11.23 -14.97
CA MET A 121 -13.57 -9.80 -15.11
C MET A 121 -14.32 -9.27 -13.90
N ALA A 122 -15.27 -10.03 -13.36
CA ALA A 122 -15.99 -9.67 -12.15
C ALA A 122 -15.03 -9.58 -10.95
N LEU A 123 -14.09 -10.52 -10.80
CA LEU A 123 -13.08 -10.49 -9.73
C LEU A 123 -12.13 -9.28 -9.87
N LEU A 124 -11.67 -8.98 -11.09
CA LEU A 124 -10.83 -7.81 -11.36
C LEU A 124 -11.59 -6.50 -11.09
N GLY A 125 -12.85 -6.41 -11.52
CA GLY A 125 -13.72 -5.26 -11.22
C GLY A 125 -13.95 -5.08 -9.74
N ALA A 126 -14.26 -6.15 -9.01
CA ALA A 126 -14.40 -6.12 -7.56
C ALA A 126 -13.08 -5.71 -6.85
N THR A 127 -11.95 -6.20 -7.34
CA THR A 127 -10.61 -5.82 -6.87
C THR A 127 -10.39 -4.32 -7.05
N LEU A 128 -10.68 -3.79 -8.24
CA LEU A 128 -10.53 -2.36 -8.54
C LEU A 128 -11.39 -1.51 -7.61
N VAL A 129 -12.69 -1.81 -7.51
CA VAL A 129 -13.63 -1.09 -6.63
C VAL A 129 -13.13 -1.11 -5.18
N PHE A 130 -12.72 -2.28 -4.70
CA PHE A 130 -12.19 -2.43 -3.35
C PHE A 130 -10.94 -1.56 -3.10
N HIS A 131 -10.02 -1.49 -4.07
CA HIS A 131 -8.81 -0.67 -3.97
C HIS A 131 -9.12 0.81 -4.05
N SER A 132 -10.08 1.22 -4.89
CA SER A 132 -10.57 2.59 -4.95
C SER A 132 -11.19 3.05 -3.62
N ILE A 133 -11.94 2.17 -2.93
CA ILE A 133 -12.48 2.47 -1.59
C ILE A 133 -11.35 2.71 -0.59
N ILE A 134 -10.35 1.82 -0.55
CA ILE A 134 -9.18 1.96 0.33
C ILE A 134 -8.45 3.28 0.04
N TRP A 135 -8.19 3.57 -1.23
CA TRP A 135 -7.50 4.78 -1.66
C TRP A 135 -8.28 6.04 -1.28
N TRP A 136 -9.59 6.04 -1.52
CA TRP A 136 -10.46 7.16 -1.14
C TRP A 136 -10.45 7.43 0.36
N HIS A 137 -10.60 6.38 1.18
CA HIS A 137 -10.56 6.52 2.64
C HIS A 137 -9.25 7.13 3.13
N SER A 138 -8.11 6.68 2.58
CA SER A 138 -6.82 7.22 2.96
C SER A 138 -6.61 8.64 2.44
N HIS A 139 -7.05 8.95 1.22
CA HIS A 139 -6.95 10.30 0.67
C HIS A 139 -7.68 11.32 1.56
N GLN A 140 -8.86 10.97 2.08
CA GLN A 140 -9.60 11.81 3.03
C GLN A 140 -8.80 12.06 4.32
N LYS A 141 -8.10 11.05 4.85
CA LYS A 141 -7.25 11.21 6.03
C LYS A 141 -6.03 12.08 5.75
N ILE A 142 -5.33 11.85 4.64
CA ILE A 142 -4.12 12.58 4.26
C ILE A 142 -4.42 14.06 3.99
N LYS A 143 -5.58 14.38 3.41
CA LYS A 143 -5.99 15.76 3.14
C LYS A 143 -5.95 16.64 4.39
N THR A 144 -6.30 16.10 5.56
CA THR A 144 -6.23 16.82 6.84
C THR A 144 -4.78 17.18 7.20
N PHE A 145 -3.82 16.28 6.94
CA PHE A 145 -2.41 16.52 7.23
C PHE A 145 -1.71 17.39 6.19
N LYS A 146 -2.16 17.36 4.93
CA LYS A 146 -1.58 18.20 3.88
C LYS A 146 -1.66 19.69 4.22
N ASN A 147 -2.74 20.13 4.88
CA ASN A 147 -2.89 21.53 5.28
C ASN A 147 -1.96 21.95 6.42
N PHE A 148 -1.43 20.99 7.20
CA PHE A 148 -0.54 21.27 8.32
C PHE A 148 0.90 21.57 7.85
N TYR A 149 1.38 20.82 6.86
CA TYR A 149 2.70 21.02 6.30
C TYR A 149 2.60 21.97 5.10
N LYS A 150 3.23 23.15 5.18
CA LYS A 150 3.23 24.21 4.15
C LYS A 150 4.07 23.83 2.91
N GLY A 151 3.90 22.60 2.39
CA GLY A 151 4.63 22.06 1.24
C GLY A 151 3.71 21.64 0.09
N ASP A 152 4.21 21.72 -1.14
CA ASP A 152 3.43 21.48 -2.36
C ASP A 152 3.35 19.99 -2.77
N ASN A 153 4.06 19.11 -2.05
CA ASN A 153 4.22 17.72 -2.47
C ASN A 153 2.87 16.96 -2.47
N LEU A 154 2.77 16.01 -3.39
CA LEU A 154 1.73 15.00 -3.36
C LEU A 154 2.06 14.01 -2.25
N LEU A 155 1.33 14.10 -1.15
CA LEU A 155 1.49 13.20 -0.01
C LEU A 155 0.70 11.91 -0.21
N ILE A 156 1.35 10.78 0.04
CA ILE A 156 0.76 9.44 0.04
C ILE A 156 1.03 8.76 1.38
N SER A 157 0.16 7.81 1.76
CA SER A 157 0.46 6.87 2.85
C SER A 157 1.35 5.75 2.33
N VAL A 158 2.44 5.46 3.04
CA VAL A 158 3.35 4.35 2.71
C VAL A 158 2.61 3.01 2.68
N HIS A 159 1.67 2.81 3.60
CA HIS A 159 0.95 1.56 3.73
C HIS A 159 -0.02 1.37 2.58
N ILE A 160 -0.76 2.42 2.20
CA ILE A 160 -1.68 2.35 1.06
C ILE A 160 -0.94 2.10 -0.24
N SER A 161 0.12 2.85 -0.50
CA SER A 161 0.97 2.62 -1.68
C SER A 161 1.50 1.19 -1.73
N SER A 162 1.91 0.65 -0.59
CA SER A 162 2.39 -0.74 -0.48
C SER A 162 1.28 -1.78 -0.68
N MET A 163 0.08 -1.51 -0.19
CA MET A 163 -1.10 -2.37 -0.40
C MET A 163 -1.53 -2.39 -1.87
N MET A 164 -1.58 -1.24 -2.53
CA MET A 164 -1.89 -1.14 -3.96
C MET A 164 -0.90 -1.93 -4.81
N ASN A 165 0.40 -1.84 -4.49
CA ASN A 165 1.45 -2.58 -5.19
C ASN A 165 1.31 -4.10 -5.05
N THR A 166 0.81 -4.59 -3.91
CA THR A 166 0.61 -6.02 -3.67
C THR A 166 -0.32 -6.68 -4.69
N ILE A 167 -1.31 -5.94 -5.20
CA ILE A 167 -2.27 -6.43 -6.20
C ILE A 167 -1.95 -5.99 -7.62
N PHE A 168 -1.31 -4.82 -7.79
CA PHE A 168 -0.93 -4.33 -9.12
C PHE A 168 -0.02 -5.32 -9.86
N LEU A 169 0.95 -5.93 -9.17
CA LEU A 169 1.87 -6.88 -9.80
C LEU A 169 1.17 -8.15 -10.33
N PRO A 170 0.41 -8.94 -9.52
CA PRO A 170 -0.24 -10.14 -10.03
C PRO A 170 -1.27 -9.84 -11.12
N THR A 171 -2.03 -8.74 -10.99
CA THR A 171 -3.00 -8.33 -12.02
C THR A 171 -2.34 -7.90 -13.32
N SER A 172 -1.21 -7.17 -13.25
CA SER A 172 -0.42 -6.79 -14.43
C SER A 172 0.21 -8.00 -15.11
N ILE A 173 0.77 -8.95 -14.36
CA ILE A 173 1.33 -10.19 -14.90
C ILE A 173 0.23 -10.98 -15.61
N PHE A 174 -0.95 -11.13 -15.00
CA PHE A 174 -2.06 -11.83 -15.63
C PHE A 174 -2.55 -11.13 -16.89
N SER A 175 -2.71 -9.81 -16.85
CA SER A 175 -3.06 -9.00 -18.02
C SER A 175 -2.05 -9.23 -19.15
N LEU A 176 -0.75 -9.12 -18.86
CA LEU A 176 0.32 -9.39 -19.83
C LEU A 176 0.23 -10.81 -20.40
N LEU A 177 0.03 -11.83 -19.57
CA LEU A 177 -0.07 -13.22 -20.04
C LEU A 177 -1.30 -13.47 -20.92
N VAL A 178 -2.42 -12.80 -20.64
CA VAL A 178 -3.68 -13.01 -21.36
C VAL A 178 -3.76 -12.16 -22.63
N THR A 179 -3.32 -10.89 -22.60
CA THR A 179 -3.48 -9.96 -23.72
C THR A 179 -2.27 -9.88 -24.65
N SER A 180 -1.05 -10.05 -24.14
CA SER A 180 0.17 -9.86 -24.94
C SER A 180 0.35 -10.90 -26.06
N PRO A 181 0.02 -12.20 -25.88
CA PRO A 181 0.16 -13.19 -26.96
C PRO A 181 -0.60 -12.78 -28.22
N LYS A 182 -1.80 -12.20 -28.07
CA LYS A 182 -2.63 -11.73 -29.18
C LYS A 182 -2.02 -10.53 -29.91
N ILE A 183 -1.39 -9.60 -29.19
CA ILE A 183 -0.78 -8.39 -29.76
C ILE A 183 0.50 -8.73 -30.53
N LEU A 184 1.26 -9.71 -30.06
CA LEU A 184 2.54 -10.13 -30.64
C LEU A 184 2.40 -11.23 -31.72
N GLY A 185 1.18 -11.64 -32.06
CA GLY A 185 0.91 -12.65 -33.09
C GLY A 185 1.17 -14.10 -32.65
N PHE A 186 1.29 -14.37 -31.35
CA PHE A 186 1.37 -15.72 -30.80
C PHE A 186 -0.03 -16.34 -30.62
N TYR A 187 -0.08 -17.68 -30.43
CA TYR A 187 -1.30 -18.38 -30.06
C TYR A 187 -1.91 -17.76 -28.80
N ASN A 188 -3.21 -17.45 -28.89
CA ASN A 188 -3.97 -16.88 -27.79
C ASN A 188 -4.03 -17.88 -26.62
N ILE A 189 -3.55 -17.46 -25.44
CA ILE A 189 -3.48 -18.35 -24.28
C ILE A 189 -4.86 -18.87 -23.85
N VAL A 190 -5.92 -18.09 -24.14
CA VAL A 190 -7.33 -18.45 -23.88
C VAL A 190 -7.77 -19.67 -24.70
N ASP A 191 -7.13 -19.91 -25.84
CA ASP A 191 -7.44 -21.02 -26.73
C ASP A 191 -6.69 -22.31 -26.37
N THR A 192 -5.74 -22.23 -25.44
CA THR A 192 -4.98 -23.40 -24.98
C THR A 192 -5.80 -24.30 -24.04
N PRO A 193 -5.53 -25.61 -24.01
CA PRO A 193 -6.16 -26.52 -23.05
C PRO A 193 -5.77 -26.23 -21.60
N TYR A 194 -4.74 -25.41 -21.37
CA TYR A 194 -4.26 -25.06 -20.02
C TYR A 194 -4.93 -23.81 -19.46
N PHE A 195 -5.71 -23.08 -20.26
CA PHE A 195 -6.34 -21.83 -19.83
C PHE A 195 -7.20 -21.99 -18.59
N PHE A 196 -7.99 -23.08 -18.49
CA PHE A 196 -8.85 -23.32 -17.32
C PHE A 196 -8.03 -23.42 -16.03
N LEU A 197 -6.86 -24.07 -16.07
CA LEU A 197 -6.00 -24.25 -14.90
C LEU A 197 -5.34 -22.93 -14.49
N ILE A 198 -4.81 -22.19 -15.46
CA ILE A 198 -4.15 -20.88 -15.22
C ILE A 198 -5.15 -19.86 -14.68
N SER A 199 -6.34 -19.79 -15.29
CA SER A 199 -7.41 -18.88 -14.86
C SER A 199 -7.95 -19.24 -13.48
N MET A 200 -8.14 -20.53 -13.18
CA MET A 200 -8.55 -20.99 -11.85
C MET A 200 -7.51 -20.63 -10.78
N ALA A 201 -6.23 -20.92 -11.04
CA ALA A 201 -5.15 -20.61 -10.11
C ALA A 201 -5.07 -19.10 -9.85
N PHE A 202 -5.16 -18.29 -10.91
CA PHE A 202 -5.19 -16.84 -10.78
C PHE A 202 -6.40 -16.34 -9.99
N PHE A 203 -7.61 -16.86 -10.28
CA PHE A 203 -8.83 -16.51 -9.58
C PHE A 203 -8.72 -16.80 -8.07
N LEU A 204 -8.23 -17.98 -7.71
CA LEU A 204 -8.00 -18.38 -6.32
C LEU A 204 -6.95 -17.50 -5.64
N ILE A 205 -5.79 -17.31 -6.26
CA ILE A 205 -4.69 -16.52 -5.69
C ILE A 205 -5.13 -15.07 -5.48
N LEU A 206 -5.73 -14.45 -6.50
CA LEU A 206 -6.18 -13.06 -6.42
C LEU A 206 -7.32 -12.90 -5.42
N GLY A 207 -8.27 -13.83 -5.38
CA GLY A 207 -9.37 -13.82 -4.40
C GLY A 207 -8.87 -13.91 -2.96
N LEU A 208 -7.98 -14.86 -2.67
CA LEU A 208 -7.36 -15.01 -1.35
C LEU A 208 -6.53 -13.77 -0.99
N LEU A 209 -5.74 -13.25 -1.93
CA LEU A 209 -4.91 -12.07 -1.70
C LEU A 209 -5.75 -10.82 -1.37
N ASN A 210 -6.87 -10.62 -2.07
CA ASN A 210 -7.82 -9.54 -1.75
C ASN A 210 -8.37 -9.67 -0.33
N ILE A 211 -8.74 -10.88 0.10
CA ILE A 211 -9.19 -11.12 1.48
C ILE A 211 -8.07 -10.81 2.48
N GLY A 212 -6.84 -11.25 2.20
CA GLY A 212 -5.67 -10.96 3.03
C GLY A 212 -5.43 -9.45 3.18
N ILE A 213 -5.45 -8.71 2.07
CA ILE A 213 -5.29 -7.25 2.03
C ILE A 213 -6.42 -6.55 2.79
N PHE A 214 -7.65 -7.03 2.68
CA PHE A 214 -8.77 -6.50 3.48
C PHE A 214 -8.55 -6.63 4.98
N GLN A 215 -8.07 -7.78 5.43
CA GLN A 215 -7.75 -7.95 6.86
C GLN A 215 -6.61 -7.03 7.29
N VAL A 216 -5.56 -6.89 6.47
CA VAL A 216 -4.45 -5.96 6.75
C VAL A 216 -4.94 -4.51 6.80
N TRP A 217 -5.82 -4.11 5.87
CA TRP A 217 -6.40 -2.76 5.86
C TRP A 217 -7.18 -2.50 7.14
N LYS A 218 -8.00 -3.45 7.58
CA LYS A 218 -8.78 -3.35 8.82
C LYS A 218 -7.89 -3.23 10.07
N ILE A 219 -6.71 -3.86 10.07
CA ILE A 219 -5.74 -3.75 11.16
C ILE A 219 -5.05 -2.38 11.11
N LYS A 220 -4.49 -1.99 9.96
CA LYS A 220 -3.67 -0.77 9.81
C LYS A 220 -4.49 0.52 9.84
N SER A 221 -5.74 0.51 9.37
CA SER A 221 -6.65 1.66 9.44
C SER A 221 -6.98 2.13 10.87
N LYS A 222 -6.72 1.27 11.87
CA LYS A 222 -6.86 1.59 13.30
C LYS A 222 -5.61 2.20 13.94
N THR A 223 -4.43 1.90 13.39
CA THR A 223 -3.13 2.20 14.05
C THR A 223 -2.29 3.22 13.30
N ALA A 224 -2.57 3.46 12.03
CA ALA A 224 -1.76 4.31 11.17
C ALA A 224 -2.63 5.37 10.47
N LEU A 225 -1.97 6.34 9.84
CA LEU A 225 -2.54 7.37 8.97
C LEU A 225 -3.09 6.77 7.64
N VAL A 226 -3.81 5.65 7.76
CA VAL A 226 -4.26 4.73 6.70
C VAL A 226 -5.77 4.77 6.56
#